data_AF-A0A3E0R9C8-F1
#
_entry.id   AF-A0A3E0R9C8-F1
#
_cell.length_a   1.000
_cell.length_b   1.000
_cell.length_c   1.000
_cell.angle_alpha   90.00
_cell.angle_beta   90.00
_cell.angle_gamma   90.00
#
_symmetry.space_group_name_H-M   'P 1'
#
loop_
_entity.id
_entity.type
_entity.pdbx_description
1 polymer ?
#
loop_
_entity_poly.entity_id
_entity_poly.type
_entity_poly.pdbx_seq_one_letter_code
_entity_poly.pdbx_strand_id
1 'polypeptide(L)'
;MKKFTLYWALIAALTIQLRTFAQLQDSVQLLYSELPDTLFPHGFLHDQSALRDLFHGTQYDLHQLDGSIPGKMVTKRLCELAYNDLFLSQRLSGGLLFGKKQPHLKPWSSFEQESTIDSQSIDVRLYLNWFKVHELDSTAFDKGWLFYDGHRITTVPRKMWLDSAQTISWSTPAPLDSALQAVNDFTVFFGGTNSPAHYITGQQTTLSFSLVDSLVQSNQQLPSVFYVDLDDGQGFRQTTLNQVLHATYATTSSHAELVHKDLAIRIRDAGKWLETRFQVPLIFNVSEPDTVLFTEHMASPPCYSTYTPKEEASITIKYANKGLGLQKPIVVVEGFESALKPYGVISYEGLASGIILNGNDERVFLGMEKLSWMYDSLHSSGYDIVHVDFEESKQRIEDNMQSLIRVLYWVNQQHAD
;
A
#
# COMPACT_ATOMS: atom_id res chain seq x y z
N MET A 1 13.26 48.60 4.77
CA MET A 1 11.96 48.25 4.14
C MET A 1 11.91 46.89 3.42
N LYS A 2 12.85 45.94 3.65
CA LYS A 2 12.81 44.60 3.02
C LYS A 2 12.21 43.46 3.89
N LYS A 3 12.06 43.66 5.20
CA LYS A 3 11.55 42.63 6.12
C LYS A 3 10.02 42.54 6.18
N PHE A 4 9.30 43.62 5.84
CA PHE A 4 7.83 43.66 5.89
C PHE A 4 7.18 42.91 4.72
N THR A 5 7.79 42.95 3.52
CA THR A 5 7.29 42.26 2.32
C THR A 5 7.48 40.74 2.38
N LEU A 6 8.52 40.25 3.05
CA LEU A 6 8.76 38.81 3.19
C LEU A 6 7.73 38.15 4.14
N TYR A 7 7.31 38.86 5.20
CA TYR A 7 6.34 38.36 6.17
C TYR A 7 4.92 38.25 5.56
N TRP A 8 4.51 39.23 4.76
CA TRP A 8 3.24 39.18 4.02
C TRP A 8 3.26 38.15 2.88
N ALA A 9 4.40 37.95 2.21
CA ALA A 9 4.55 36.89 1.22
C ALA A 9 4.50 35.49 1.87
N LEU A 10 5.06 35.32 3.08
CA LEU A 10 5.00 34.08 3.83
C LEU A 10 3.56 33.80 4.32
N ILE A 11 2.85 34.82 4.83
CA ILE A 11 1.44 34.70 5.24
C ILE A 11 0.55 34.44 4.01
N ALA A 12 0.80 35.09 2.87
CA ALA A 12 0.07 34.83 1.63
C ALA A 12 0.33 33.41 1.12
N ALA A 13 1.58 32.91 1.17
CA ALA A 13 1.90 31.55 0.77
C ALA A 13 1.28 30.50 1.72
N LEU A 14 1.32 30.74 3.04
CA LEU A 14 0.67 29.90 4.05
C LEU A 14 -0.85 29.91 3.91
N THR A 15 -1.46 31.07 3.65
CA THR A 15 -2.92 31.17 3.46
C THR A 15 -3.38 30.61 2.11
N ILE A 16 -2.57 30.65 1.06
CA ILE A 16 -2.87 30.00 -0.22
C ILE A 16 -2.75 28.48 -0.08
N GLN A 17 -1.72 27.96 0.59
CA GLN A 17 -1.58 26.51 0.83
C GLN A 17 -2.67 25.96 1.77
N LEU A 18 -3.05 26.71 2.81
CA LEU A 18 -4.17 26.36 3.68
C LEU A 18 -5.51 26.45 2.95
N ARG A 19 -5.69 27.40 2.02
CA ARG A 19 -6.91 27.51 1.22
C ARG A 19 -7.04 26.41 0.18
N THR A 20 -5.95 25.93 -0.43
CA THR A 20 -6.02 24.82 -1.39
C THR A 20 -6.24 23.47 -0.72
N PHE A 21 -5.68 23.23 0.47
CA PHE A 21 -5.97 22.04 1.26
C PHE A 21 -7.40 22.07 1.83
N ALA A 22 -7.87 23.23 2.30
CA ALA A 22 -9.26 23.39 2.75
C ALA A 22 -10.28 23.34 1.59
N GLN A 23 -9.96 23.86 0.40
CA GLN A 23 -10.92 23.87 -0.72
C GLN A 23 -11.22 22.48 -1.30
N LEU A 24 -10.31 21.53 -1.22
CA LEU A 24 -10.53 20.16 -1.72
C LEU A 24 -11.07 19.22 -0.65
N GLN A 25 -10.66 19.38 0.61
CA GLN A 25 -11.10 18.50 1.70
C GLN A 25 -12.44 18.94 2.33
N ASP A 26 -12.89 20.18 2.11
CA ASP A 26 -14.09 20.73 2.75
C ASP A 26 -15.28 20.90 1.78
N SER A 27 -15.06 21.08 0.47
CA SER A 27 -16.17 21.40 -0.44
C SER A 27 -17.19 20.26 -0.61
N VAL A 28 -16.71 19.03 -0.82
CA VAL A 28 -17.60 17.89 -1.11
C VAL A 28 -18.24 17.33 0.16
N GLN A 29 -17.47 17.22 1.26
CA GLN A 29 -18.02 16.80 2.55
C GLN A 29 -19.07 17.80 3.05
N LEU A 30 -18.82 19.10 2.94
CA LEU A 30 -19.77 20.16 3.27
C LEU A 30 -21.00 20.12 2.35
N LEU A 31 -20.81 19.79 1.06
CA LEU A 31 -21.91 19.70 0.10
C LEU A 31 -22.95 18.65 0.53
N TYR A 32 -22.52 17.53 1.10
CA TYR A 32 -23.41 16.43 1.51
C TYR A 32 -23.65 16.33 3.02
N SER A 33 -23.25 17.34 3.81
CA SER A 33 -23.28 17.28 5.27
C SER A 33 -24.68 17.26 5.86
N GLU A 34 -25.69 17.77 5.15
CA GLU A 34 -27.08 17.82 5.63
C GLU A 34 -27.89 16.55 5.33
N LEU A 35 -27.36 15.65 4.53
CA LEU A 35 -28.00 14.37 4.27
C LEU A 35 -28.02 13.52 5.55
N PRO A 36 -29.20 13.00 5.98
CA PRO A 36 -29.31 12.18 7.18
C PRO A 36 -28.46 10.91 7.09
N ASP A 37 -27.74 10.57 8.16
CA ASP A 37 -26.91 9.36 8.20
C ASP A 37 -27.74 8.07 8.08
N THR A 38 -29.05 8.12 8.33
CA THR A 38 -29.98 7.00 8.07
C THR A 38 -30.06 6.60 6.60
N LEU A 39 -29.66 7.49 5.68
CA LEU A 39 -29.52 7.18 4.25
C LEU A 39 -28.31 6.28 3.98
N PHE A 40 -27.32 6.28 4.87
CA PHE A 40 -26.03 5.61 4.71
C PHE A 40 -25.76 4.68 5.89
N PRO A 41 -26.58 3.63 6.09
CA PRO A 41 -26.51 2.77 7.28
C PRO A 41 -25.14 2.09 7.46
N HIS A 42 -24.38 1.93 6.39
CA HIS A 42 -23.03 1.36 6.42
C HIS A 42 -21.93 2.41 6.64
N GLY A 43 -22.26 3.70 6.64
CA GLY A 43 -21.33 4.79 6.96
C GLY A 43 -20.43 5.24 5.81
N PHE A 44 -20.70 4.82 4.57
CA PHE A 44 -19.92 5.19 3.39
C PHE A 44 -20.76 5.96 2.38
N LEU A 45 -20.25 7.05 1.84
CA LEU A 45 -20.83 7.78 0.70
C LEU A 45 -19.70 8.11 -0.27
N HIS A 46 -19.63 7.41 -1.41
CA HIS A 46 -18.54 7.59 -2.38
C HIS A 46 -18.50 9.00 -2.96
N ASP A 47 -19.67 9.66 -3.08
CA ASP A 47 -19.77 11.07 -3.47
C ASP A 47 -18.96 12.02 -2.59
N GLN A 48 -18.53 11.62 -1.39
CA GLN A 48 -17.67 12.45 -0.52
C GLN A 48 -16.17 12.29 -0.80
N SER A 49 -15.78 11.24 -1.51
CA SER A 49 -14.38 11.05 -1.86
C SER A 49 -13.98 12.02 -2.96
N ALA A 50 -13.00 12.86 -2.66
CA ALA A 50 -12.39 13.73 -3.68
C ALA A 50 -11.67 12.92 -4.79
N LEU A 51 -11.42 11.62 -4.57
CA LEU A 51 -10.80 10.74 -5.56
C LEU A 51 -11.79 10.15 -6.56
N ARG A 52 -13.09 10.11 -6.22
CA ARG A 52 -14.14 9.56 -7.09
C ARG A 52 -14.05 10.13 -8.51
N ASP A 53 -14.10 11.46 -8.63
CA ASP A 53 -14.13 12.13 -9.94
C ASP A 53 -12.80 11.98 -10.69
N LEU A 54 -11.68 11.80 -9.97
CA LEU A 54 -10.37 11.54 -10.56
C LEU A 54 -10.27 10.12 -11.13
N PHE A 55 -10.90 9.14 -10.46
CA PHE A 55 -10.80 7.73 -10.80
C PHE A 55 -11.94 7.21 -11.67
N HIS A 56 -13.06 7.93 -11.76
CA HIS A 56 -14.22 7.52 -12.53
C HIS A 56 -13.86 7.15 -13.98
N GLY A 57 -14.24 5.94 -14.40
CA GLY A 57 -13.95 5.41 -15.74
C GLY A 57 -12.49 5.00 -15.98
N THR A 58 -11.64 5.04 -14.95
CA THR A 58 -10.27 4.51 -14.99
C THR A 58 -10.20 3.11 -14.37
N GLN A 59 -9.03 2.48 -14.43
CA GLN A 59 -8.80 1.21 -13.74
C GLN A 59 -8.83 1.33 -12.21
N TYR A 60 -8.82 2.53 -11.63
CA TYR A 60 -8.84 2.76 -10.18
C TYR A 60 -10.25 2.99 -9.63
N ASP A 61 -11.26 3.04 -10.51
CA ASP A 61 -12.66 3.19 -10.11
C ASP A 61 -13.11 2.01 -9.23
N LEU A 62 -13.71 2.31 -8.08
CA LEU A 62 -14.18 1.31 -7.11
C LEU A 62 -15.23 0.36 -7.71
N HIS A 63 -16.02 0.81 -8.68
CA HIS A 63 -17.01 -0.04 -9.36
C HIS A 63 -16.39 -1.22 -10.11
N GLN A 64 -15.10 -1.12 -10.45
CA GLN A 64 -14.38 -2.19 -11.13
C GLN A 64 -13.93 -3.29 -10.14
N LEU A 65 -14.08 -3.07 -8.84
CA LEU A 65 -13.72 -3.99 -7.77
C LEU A 65 -14.99 -4.60 -7.16
N ASP A 66 -15.92 -5.05 -7.98
CA ASP A 66 -17.24 -5.55 -7.52
C ASP A 66 -17.23 -6.99 -6.97
N GLY A 67 -16.08 -7.66 -7.07
CA GLY A 67 -15.92 -9.07 -6.70
C GLY A 67 -16.54 -10.04 -7.72
N SER A 68 -16.87 -9.60 -8.93
CA SER A 68 -17.32 -10.48 -10.01
C SER A 68 -16.30 -11.60 -10.31
N ILE A 69 -16.77 -12.68 -10.96
CA ILE A 69 -15.92 -13.82 -11.32
C ILE A 69 -15.75 -13.88 -12.84
N PRO A 70 -14.51 -13.96 -13.36
CA PRO A 70 -13.24 -13.95 -12.61
C PRO A 70 -12.95 -12.60 -11.95
N GLY A 71 -12.36 -12.65 -10.76
CA GLY A 71 -12.02 -11.47 -9.96
C GLY A 71 -11.02 -10.58 -10.68
N LYS A 72 -11.14 -9.27 -10.48
CA LYS A 72 -10.16 -8.32 -11.03
C LYS A 72 -8.79 -8.59 -10.43
N MET A 73 -7.76 -8.59 -11.28
CA MET A 73 -6.37 -8.66 -10.85
C MET A 73 -5.97 -7.31 -10.25
N VAL A 74 -5.65 -7.29 -8.96
CA VAL A 74 -5.27 -6.09 -8.23
C VAL A 74 -3.77 -6.03 -8.02
N THR A 75 -3.19 -4.87 -8.31
CA THR A 75 -1.80 -4.53 -8.02
C THR A 75 -1.72 -3.77 -6.69
N LYS A 76 -0.54 -3.73 -6.06
CA LYS A 76 -0.31 -2.97 -4.81
C LYS A 76 -0.75 -1.51 -4.94
N ARG A 77 -0.38 -0.84 -6.03
CA ARG A 77 -0.85 0.52 -6.36
C ARG A 77 -2.37 0.63 -6.47
N LEU A 78 -3.01 -0.31 -7.16
CA LEU A 78 -4.48 -0.28 -7.29
C LEU A 78 -5.13 -0.41 -5.90
N CYS A 79 -4.63 -1.31 -5.06
CA CYS A 79 -5.09 -1.49 -3.69
C CYS A 79 -4.91 -0.22 -2.85
N GLU A 80 -3.75 0.42 -2.88
CA GLU A 80 -3.50 1.66 -2.14
C GLU A 80 -4.49 2.77 -2.56
N LEU A 81 -4.68 2.98 -3.86
CA LEU A 81 -5.57 4.02 -4.36
C LEU A 81 -7.04 3.73 -4.03
N ALA A 82 -7.48 2.47 -4.22
CA ALA A 82 -8.83 2.04 -3.86
C ALA A 82 -9.09 2.11 -2.36
N TYR A 83 -8.09 1.77 -1.53
CA TYR A 83 -8.18 1.89 -0.08
C TYR A 83 -8.37 3.33 0.37
N ASN A 84 -7.56 4.25 -0.19
CA ASN A 84 -7.67 5.67 0.13
C ASN A 84 -9.00 6.27 -0.35
N ASP A 85 -9.48 5.86 -1.53
CA ASP A 85 -10.80 6.27 -2.03
C ASP A 85 -11.94 5.83 -1.10
N LEU A 86 -11.93 4.55 -0.69
CA LEU A 86 -12.86 4.04 0.31
C LEU A 86 -12.73 4.76 1.67
N PHE A 87 -11.50 5.03 2.12
CA PHE A 87 -11.25 5.70 3.40
C PHE A 87 -11.86 7.11 3.40
N LEU A 88 -11.68 7.86 2.30
CA LEU A 88 -12.26 9.19 2.11
C LEU A 88 -13.78 9.16 1.91
N SER A 89 -14.32 8.03 1.48
CA SER A 89 -15.77 7.81 1.38
C SER A 89 -16.44 7.59 2.75
N GLN A 90 -15.69 7.38 3.84
CA GLN A 90 -16.27 7.20 5.17
C GLN A 90 -16.86 8.53 5.70
N ARG A 91 -18.14 8.50 6.10
CA ARG A 91 -18.83 9.62 6.74
C ARG A 91 -18.38 9.79 8.20
N LEU A 92 -17.18 10.35 8.38
CA LEU A 92 -16.57 10.58 9.69
C LEU A 92 -16.91 11.97 10.24
N SER A 93 -17.28 12.03 11.52
CA SER A 93 -17.44 13.27 12.29
C SER A 93 -16.61 13.16 13.57
N GLY A 94 -15.61 14.03 13.71
CA GLY A 94 -14.65 13.95 14.82
C GLY A 94 -13.87 12.62 14.86
N GLY A 95 -13.66 11.98 13.71
CA GLY A 95 -12.96 10.69 13.59
C GLY A 95 -13.82 9.46 13.88
N LEU A 96 -15.13 9.62 14.12
CA LEU A 96 -16.07 8.52 14.37
C LEU A 96 -17.15 8.47 13.31
N LEU A 97 -17.70 7.27 13.07
CA LEU A 97 -18.92 7.10 12.30
C LEU A 97 -20.14 7.53 13.12
N PHE A 98 -21.24 7.75 12.41
CA PHE A 98 -22.56 7.98 13.00
C PHE A 98 -22.87 6.98 14.14
N GLY A 99 -23.46 7.50 15.23
CA GLY A 99 -23.74 6.72 16.43
C GLY A 99 -22.51 6.44 17.30
N LYS A 100 -21.41 7.21 17.12
CA LYS A 100 -20.14 7.05 17.83
C LYS A 100 -19.47 5.68 17.60
N LYS A 101 -19.72 5.08 16.44
CA LYS A 101 -19.08 3.82 16.04
C LYS A 101 -17.65 4.11 15.57
N GLN A 102 -16.78 3.13 15.75
CA GLN A 102 -15.42 3.21 15.22
C GLN A 102 -15.44 3.13 13.69
N PRO A 103 -14.49 3.79 12.99
CA PRO A 103 -14.31 3.62 11.55
C PRO A 103 -14.16 2.14 11.16
N HIS A 104 -14.65 1.78 9.98
CA HIS A 104 -14.41 0.44 9.43
C HIS A 104 -13.00 0.34 8.82
N LEU A 105 -12.50 1.45 8.28
CA LEU A 105 -11.15 1.57 7.76
C LEU A 105 -10.25 2.36 8.72
N LYS A 106 -9.10 1.76 9.09
CA LYS A 106 -8.00 2.44 9.76
C LYS A 106 -7.22 3.33 8.75
N PRO A 107 -6.40 4.29 9.22
CA PRO A 107 -5.55 5.07 8.33
C PRO A 107 -4.59 4.19 7.52
N TRP A 108 -4.32 4.55 6.26
CA TRP A 108 -3.44 3.77 5.38
C TRP A 108 -2.08 3.47 6.01
N SER A 109 -1.43 4.45 6.63
CA SER A 109 -0.12 4.26 7.27
C SER A 109 -0.13 3.15 8.34
N SER A 110 -1.21 3.03 9.11
CA SER A 110 -1.36 1.96 10.10
C SER A 110 -1.65 0.62 9.45
N PHE A 111 -2.44 0.61 8.37
CA PHE A 111 -2.72 -0.61 7.60
C PHE A 111 -1.45 -1.13 6.92
N GLU A 112 -0.71 -0.26 6.25
CA GLU A 112 0.55 -0.55 5.58
C GLU A 112 1.56 -1.11 6.57
N GLN A 113 1.79 -0.42 7.69
CA GLN A 113 2.69 -0.90 8.74
C GLN A 113 2.32 -2.32 9.20
N GLU A 114 1.06 -2.59 9.54
CA GLU A 114 0.64 -3.94 9.98
C GLU A 114 0.75 -5.02 8.89
N SER A 115 0.66 -4.62 7.63
CA SER A 115 0.75 -5.51 6.48
C SER A 115 2.18 -5.91 6.14
N THR A 116 3.17 -5.12 6.56
CA THR A 116 4.61 -5.33 6.30
C THR A 116 5.39 -5.74 7.56
N ILE A 117 4.74 -5.95 8.71
CA ILE A 117 5.43 -6.44 9.91
C ILE A 117 6.03 -7.82 9.63
N ASP A 118 7.35 -7.93 9.83
CA ASP A 118 8.07 -9.19 9.81
C ASP A 118 7.58 -10.12 10.91
N SER A 119 7.20 -11.33 10.53
CA SER A 119 6.75 -12.38 11.44
C SER A 119 7.48 -13.67 11.13
N GLN A 120 8.15 -14.25 12.13
CA GLN A 120 8.86 -15.54 11.97
C GLN A 120 7.93 -16.71 11.59
N SER A 121 6.61 -16.55 11.68
CA SER A 121 5.64 -17.62 11.43
C SER A 121 4.83 -17.46 10.14
N ILE A 122 4.89 -16.31 9.47
CA ILE A 122 4.05 -16.01 8.29
C ILE A 122 4.89 -15.24 7.27
N ASP A 123 5.21 -15.87 6.14
CA ASP A 123 5.99 -15.25 5.05
C ASP A 123 5.13 -14.25 4.26
N VAL A 124 3.87 -14.61 3.99
CA VAL A 124 2.94 -13.80 3.19
C VAL A 124 1.67 -13.48 3.97
N ARG A 125 1.53 -12.19 4.32
CA ARG A 125 0.35 -11.68 5.03
C ARG A 125 -0.70 -11.25 4.01
N LEU A 126 -1.86 -11.92 4.04
CA LEU A 126 -2.97 -11.60 3.15
C LEU A 126 -3.95 -10.66 3.84
N TYR A 127 -4.51 -9.74 3.06
CA TYR A 127 -5.55 -8.80 3.50
C TYR A 127 -6.78 -8.87 2.60
N LEU A 128 -7.91 -8.40 3.13
CA LEU A 128 -9.18 -8.36 2.39
C LEU A 128 -10.02 -7.16 2.82
N ASN A 129 -10.53 -6.41 1.84
CA ASN A 129 -11.44 -5.30 2.01
C ASN A 129 -12.76 -5.63 1.34
N TRP A 130 -13.86 -5.61 2.10
CA TRP A 130 -15.19 -5.90 1.60
C TRP A 130 -16.22 -4.92 2.13
N PHE A 131 -16.74 -4.07 1.25
CA PHE A 131 -17.60 -2.95 1.62
C PHE A 131 -18.83 -2.89 0.74
N LYS A 132 -19.93 -2.49 1.36
CA LYS A 132 -21.09 -1.95 0.66
C LYS A 132 -21.02 -0.44 0.74
N VAL A 133 -20.99 0.20 -0.42
CA VAL A 133 -20.77 1.65 -0.55
C VAL A 133 -22.03 2.26 -1.16
N HIS A 134 -22.35 3.47 -0.70
CA HIS A 134 -23.49 4.22 -1.19
C HIS A 134 -23.05 5.30 -2.18
N GLU A 135 -23.87 5.53 -3.19
CA GLU A 135 -23.77 6.63 -4.14
C GLU A 135 -25.12 7.27 -4.38
N LEU A 136 -25.13 8.53 -4.77
CA LEU A 136 -26.35 9.20 -5.18
C LEU A 136 -26.67 8.96 -6.66
N ASP A 137 -27.94 8.75 -6.98
CA ASP A 137 -28.42 8.76 -8.35
C ASP A 137 -28.12 10.13 -8.98
N SER A 138 -27.35 10.13 -10.07
CA SER A 138 -27.01 11.34 -10.84
C SER A 138 -28.23 12.17 -11.29
N THR A 139 -29.41 11.55 -11.36
CA THR A 139 -30.69 12.18 -11.74
C THR A 139 -31.59 12.47 -10.55
N ALA A 140 -31.12 12.32 -9.31
CA ALA A 140 -31.90 12.50 -8.09
C ALA A 140 -32.52 13.91 -7.97
N PHE A 141 -31.85 14.95 -8.49
CA PHE A 141 -32.38 16.32 -8.51
C PHE A 141 -33.53 16.47 -9.48
N ASP A 142 -33.37 15.99 -10.71
CA ASP A 142 -34.40 16.05 -11.76
C ASP A 142 -35.65 15.25 -11.36
N LYS A 143 -35.45 14.14 -10.64
CA LYS A 143 -36.52 13.30 -10.09
C LYS A 143 -37.16 13.88 -8.81
N GLY A 144 -36.61 14.96 -8.26
CA GLY A 144 -37.12 15.58 -7.03
C GLY A 144 -36.93 14.71 -5.78
N TRP A 145 -35.92 13.85 -5.75
CA TRP A 145 -35.59 13.01 -4.60
C TRP A 145 -34.72 13.75 -3.58
N LEU A 146 -33.84 14.62 -4.07
CA LEU A 146 -32.97 15.50 -3.27
C LEU A 146 -33.19 16.97 -3.66
N PHE A 147 -32.76 17.88 -2.78
CA PHE A 147 -32.89 19.32 -2.96
C PHE A 147 -31.54 20.01 -2.72
N TYR A 148 -31.23 21.02 -3.54
CA TYR A 148 -30.09 21.91 -3.33
C TYR A 148 -30.61 23.27 -2.87
N ASP A 149 -30.20 23.70 -1.68
CA ASP A 149 -30.72 24.92 -1.05
C ASP A 149 -29.96 26.21 -1.46
N GLY A 150 -28.97 26.09 -2.35
CA GLY A 150 -28.06 27.17 -2.74
C GLY A 150 -26.67 27.07 -2.11
N HIS A 151 -26.49 26.18 -1.13
CA HIS A 151 -25.22 25.93 -0.46
C HIS A 151 -24.91 24.44 -0.30
N ARG A 152 -25.91 23.62 0.02
CA ARG A 152 -25.76 22.19 0.35
C ARG A 152 -26.86 21.34 -0.26
N ILE A 153 -26.57 20.05 -0.36
CA ILE A 153 -27.52 19.02 -0.76
C ILE A 153 -28.20 18.49 0.49
N THR A 154 -29.52 18.51 0.48
CA THR A 154 -30.38 18.17 1.61
C THR A 154 -31.61 17.37 1.15
N THR A 155 -32.37 16.83 2.10
CA THR A 155 -33.64 16.17 1.78
C THR A 155 -34.64 17.20 1.25
N VAL A 156 -35.55 16.79 0.37
CA VAL A 156 -36.60 17.69 -0.11
C VAL A 156 -37.38 18.33 1.03
N PRO A 157 -37.58 19.66 1.03
CA PRO A 157 -38.28 20.33 2.11
C PRO A 157 -39.73 19.84 2.18
N ARG A 158 -40.25 19.70 3.40
CA ARG A 158 -41.64 19.28 3.62
C ARG A 158 -42.65 20.25 3.01
N LYS A 159 -42.27 21.54 2.88
CA LYS A 159 -43.05 22.59 2.23
C LYS A 159 -42.12 23.51 1.43
N MET A 160 -42.47 23.80 0.18
CA MET A 160 -41.84 24.88 -0.61
C MET A 160 -42.83 26.01 -0.87
N TRP A 161 -42.31 27.24 -0.83
CA TRP A 161 -43.05 28.45 -1.18
C TRP A 161 -42.37 29.09 -2.37
N LEU A 162 -43.07 29.16 -3.51
CA LEU A 162 -42.65 29.92 -4.68
C LEU A 162 -43.28 31.31 -4.56
N ASP A 163 -42.43 32.31 -4.28
CA ASP A 163 -42.67 33.76 -4.32
C ASP A 163 -43.58 34.44 -3.26
N SER A 164 -43.57 35.79 -3.31
CA SER A 164 -44.28 36.73 -2.44
C SER A 164 -45.81 36.68 -2.52
N ALA A 165 -46.38 35.94 -3.48
CA ALA A 165 -47.81 35.74 -3.69
C ALA A 165 -48.33 34.37 -3.20
N GLN A 166 -47.46 33.50 -2.65
CA GLN A 166 -47.80 32.24 -1.94
C GLN A 166 -48.86 31.35 -2.61
N THR A 167 -48.76 31.08 -3.91
CA THR A 167 -49.74 30.21 -4.58
C THR A 167 -49.09 29.09 -5.38
N ILE A 168 -48.44 28.19 -4.66
CA ILE A 168 -48.56 26.71 -4.75
C ILE A 168 -47.80 26.14 -3.54
N SER A 169 -48.52 25.47 -2.63
CA SER A 169 -47.92 24.71 -1.53
C SER A 169 -47.61 23.31 -2.02
N TRP A 170 -46.36 23.04 -2.39
CA TRP A 170 -45.91 21.66 -2.59
C TRP A 170 -45.60 21.04 -1.23
N SER A 171 -46.32 19.98 -0.86
CA SER A 171 -46.10 19.26 0.40
C SER A 171 -45.53 17.88 0.10
N THR A 172 -44.27 17.64 0.45
CA THR A 172 -43.69 16.29 0.40
C THR A 172 -44.02 15.57 1.70
N PRO A 173 -44.90 14.54 1.70
CA PRO A 173 -45.36 13.91 2.93
C PRO A 173 -44.26 13.14 3.67
N ALA A 174 -43.27 12.60 2.94
CA ALA A 174 -42.15 11.84 3.51
C ALA A 174 -40.81 12.17 2.82
N PRO A 175 -40.12 13.26 3.23
CA PRO A 175 -38.82 13.65 2.67
C PRO A 175 -37.74 12.57 2.71
N LEU A 176 -37.70 11.79 3.79
CA LEU A 176 -36.71 10.73 3.97
C LEU A 176 -36.93 9.59 2.97
N ASP A 177 -38.17 9.18 2.74
CA ASP A 177 -38.50 8.13 1.77
C ASP A 177 -38.18 8.57 0.33
N SER A 178 -38.29 9.87 0.04
CA SER A 178 -37.84 10.45 -1.22
C SER A 178 -36.32 10.38 -1.35
N ALA A 179 -35.60 10.80 -0.31
CA ALA A 179 -34.14 10.78 -0.31
C ALA A 179 -33.56 9.36 -0.33
N LEU A 180 -34.22 8.36 0.26
CA LEU A 180 -33.83 6.95 0.17
C LEU A 180 -33.88 6.42 -1.27
N GLN A 181 -34.78 6.94 -2.12
CA GLN A 181 -34.82 6.57 -3.53
C GLN A 181 -33.61 7.10 -4.31
N ALA A 182 -32.94 8.14 -3.81
CA ALA A 182 -31.74 8.69 -4.43
C ALA A 182 -30.47 7.88 -4.11
N VAL A 183 -30.52 6.93 -3.19
CA VAL A 183 -29.32 6.19 -2.78
C VAL A 183 -29.24 4.87 -3.53
N ASN A 184 -28.16 4.71 -4.29
CA ASN A 184 -27.74 3.46 -4.89
C ASN A 184 -26.66 2.80 -4.04
N ASP A 185 -26.66 1.48 -4.05
CA ASP A 185 -25.64 0.68 -3.37
C ASP A 185 -24.82 -0.10 -4.39
N PHE A 186 -23.52 -0.20 -4.16
CA PHE A 186 -22.65 -1.12 -4.88
C PHE A 186 -21.66 -1.80 -3.94
N THR A 187 -21.06 -2.89 -4.41
CA THR A 187 -20.09 -3.68 -3.65
C THR A 187 -18.67 -3.32 -4.09
N VAL A 188 -17.78 -3.20 -3.11
CA VAL A 188 -16.34 -3.09 -3.30
C VAL A 188 -15.67 -4.25 -2.59
N PHE A 189 -14.91 -5.06 -3.32
CA PHE A 189 -14.29 -6.30 -2.88
C PHE A 189 -12.91 -6.43 -3.53
N PHE A 190 -11.87 -6.27 -2.71
CA PHE A 190 -10.49 -6.47 -3.15
C PHE A 190 -9.61 -6.95 -2.00
N GLY A 191 -8.59 -7.71 -2.32
CA GLY A 191 -7.67 -8.29 -1.36
C GLY A 191 -6.33 -8.56 -2.02
N GLY A 192 -5.30 -8.73 -1.21
CA GLY A 192 -3.93 -8.79 -1.70
C GLY A 192 -2.93 -9.05 -0.60
N THR A 193 -1.68 -8.69 -0.88
CA THR A 193 -0.59 -8.67 0.08
C THR A 193 0.32 -7.48 -0.19
N ASN A 194 0.94 -6.96 0.87
CA ASN A 194 2.01 -5.99 0.78
C ASN A 194 3.38 -6.64 1.05
N SER A 195 3.43 -7.97 1.19
CA SER A 195 4.68 -8.71 1.32
C SER A 195 5.61 -8.37 0.14
N PRO A 196 6.91 -8.14 0.41
CA PRO A 196 7.88 -7.88 -0.65
C PRO A 196 8.08 -9.13 -1.51
N ALA A 197 8.87 -8.98 -2.57
CA ALA A 197 9.27 -10.12 -3.37
C ALA A 197 10.12 -11.12 -2.57
N HIS A 198 9.91 -12.41 -2.82
CA HIS A 198 10.66 -13.46 -2.14
C HIS A 198 11.82 -13.95 -3.01
N TYR A 199 13.04 -13.62 -2.60
CA TYR A 199 14.27 -14.17 -3.19
C TYR A 199 14.57 -15.51 -2.54
N ILE A 200 14.74 -16.55 -3.37
CA ILE A 200 14.76 -17.95 -2.95
C ILE A 200 16.10 -18.57 -3.33
N THR A 201 16.77 -19.14 -2.34
CA THR A 201 17.97 -19.96 -2.53
C THR A 201 17.56 -21.31 -3.14
N GLY A 202 17.88 -21.52 -4.42
CA GLY A 202 17.63 -22.77 -5.14
C GLY A 202 16.29 -22.85 -5.87
N GLN A 203 15.88 -24.07 -6.21
CA GLN A 203 14.79 -24.36 -7.15
C GLN A 203 13.42 -24.59 -6.49
N GLN A 204 13.35 -24.63 -5.16
CA GLN A 204 12.12 -24.95 -4.44
C GLN A 204 12.06 -24.17 -3.13
N THR A 205 10.86 -23.70 -2.77
CA THR A 205 10.59 -23.09 -1.47
C THR A 205 9.20 -23.49 -1.00
N THR A 206 8.99 -23.40 0.31
CA THR A 206 7.66 -23.47 0.93
C THR A 206 7.43 -22.16 1.66
N LEU A 207 6.36 -21.47 1.27
CA LEU A 207 5.94 -20.23 1.92
C LEU A 207 4.67 -20.46 2.74
N SER A 208 4.59 -19.76 3.86
CA SER A 208 3.45 -19.71 4.77
C SER A 208 2.60 -18.47 4.50
N PHE A 209 1.29 -18.66 4.43
CA PHE A 209 0.29 -17.63 4.10
C PHE A 209 -0.76 -17.58 5.19
N SER A 210 -1.26 -16.39 5.50
CA SER A 210 -2.38 -16.25 6.43
C SER A 210 -3.23 -15.04 6.09
N LEU A 211 -4.57 -15.22 6.10
CA LEU A 211 -5.50 -14.11 6.03
C LEU A 211 -5.62 -13.48 7.42
N VAL A 212 -4.90 -12.38 7.63
CA VAL A 212 -4.70 -11.79 8.95
C VAL A 212 -5.94 -11.01 9.37
N ASP A 213 -6.49 -11.31 10.56
CA ASP A 213 -7.71 -10.67 11.06
C ASP A 213 -7.64 -9.14 11.10
N SER A 214 -6.52 -8.58 11.53
CA SER A 214 -6.32 -7.13 11.63
C SER A 214 -6.26 -6.44 10.26
N LEU A 215 -6.05 -7.21 9.19
CA LEU A 215 -6.00 -6.73 7.80
C LEU A 215 -7.28 -7.10 7.02
N VAL A 216 -8.27 -7.72 7.66
CA VAL A 216 -9.59 -7.94 7.07
C VAL A 216 -10.55 -6.87 7.55
N GLN A 217 -10.96 -5.97 6.64
CA GLN A 217 -11.77 -4.81 6.96
C GLN A 217 -13.09 -4.84 6.18
N SER A 218 -14.20 -4.65 6.87
CA SER A 218 -15.52 -4.74 6.27
C SER A 218 -16.58 -3.96 7.04
N ASN A 219 -17.60 -3.50 6.32
CA ASN A 219 -18.86 -3.01 6.87
C ASN A 219 -20.02 -4.02 6.71
N GLN A 220 -19.71 -5.23 6.25
CA GLN A 220 -20.60 -6.37 6.11
C GLN A 220 -20.32 -7.41 7.20
N GLN A 221 -21.25 -8.35 7.37
CA GLN A 221 -21.03 -9.48 8.26
C GLN A 221 -20.02 -10.44 7.61
N LEU A 222 -18.83 -10.56 8.21
CA LEU A 222 -17.82 -11.50 7.72
C LEU A 222 -18.31 -12.95 7.80
N PRO A 223 -18.01 -13.79 6.78
CA PRO A 223 -18.28 -15.21 6.84
C PRO A 223 -17.34 -15.90 7.86
N SER A 224 -17.75 -17.06 8.35
CA SER A 224 -16.89 -17.90 9.20
C SER A 224 -15.78 -18.60 8.42
N VAL A 225 -15.89 -18.64 7.09
CA VAL A 225 -15.00 -19.37 6.19
C VAL A 225 -14.65 -18.51 4.98
N PHE A 226 -13.37 -18.54 4.62
CA PHE A 226 -12.80 -17.94 3.43
C PHE A 226 -12.21 -19.03 2.55
N TYR A 227 -12.00 -18.74 1.27
CA TYR A 227 -11.37 -19.67 0.34
C TYR A 227 -10.19 -18.97 -0.31
N VAL A 228 -9.02 -19.60 -0.27
CA VAL A 228 -7.79 -19.04 -0.82
C VAL A 228 -7.20 -20.03 -1.82
N ASP A 229 -6.95 -19.56 -3.03
CA ASP A 229 -6.12 -20.26 -4.01
C ASP A 229 -4.72 -19.65 -3.96
N LEU A 230 -3.73 -20.50 -3.72
CA LEU A 230 -2.33 -20.10 -3.61
C LEU A 230 -1.54 -20.39 -4.89
N ASP A 231 -2.18 -20.80 -5.99
CA ASP A 231 -1.49 -21.11 -7.26
C ASP A 231 -0.37 -22.17 -7.11
N ASP A 232 -0.60 -23.12 -6.20
CA ASP A 232 0.24 -24.29 -5.92
C ASP A 232 -0.32 -25.59 -6.52
N GLY A 233 -1.37 -25.47 -7.34
CA GLY A 233 -2.05 -26.58 -7.99
C GLY A 233 -3.11 -27.29 -7.13
N GLN A 234 -3.31 -26.87 -5.87
CA GLN A 234 -4.36 -27.43 -5.00
C GLN A 234 -5.73 -26.74 -5.17
N GLY A 235 -5.77 -25.62 -5.88
CA GLY A 235 -6.96 -24.79 -6.07
C GLY A 235 -7.41 -24.11 -4.76
N PHE A 236 -8.68 -23.69 -4.72
CA PHE A 236 -9.25 -23.03 -3.55
C PHE A 236 -9.32 -23.95 -2.33
N ARG A 237 -8.60 -23.57 -1.28
CA ARG A 237 -8.65 -24.22 0.03
C ARG A 237 -9.47 -23.39 1.01
N GLN A 238 -10.29 -24.06 1.80
CA GLN A 238 -11.03 -23.44 2.89
C GLN A 238 -10.09 -23.05 4.03
N THR A 239 -10.24 -21.84 4.55
CA THR A 239 -9.46 -21.30 5.67
C THR A 239 -10.33 -20.41 6.58
N THR A 240 -9.86 -20.17 7.80
CA THR A 240 -10.36 -19.11 8.68
C THR A 240 -9.35 -17.97 8.79
N LEU A 241 -9.75 -16.85 9.40
CA LEU A 241 -8.81 -15.80 9.75
C LEU A 241 -7.68 -16.36 10.63
N ASN A 242 -6.47 -15.85 10.43
CA ASN A 242 -5.22 -16.22 11.09
C ASN A 242 -4.76 -17.67 10.92
N GLN A 243 -5.52 -18.53 10.24
CA GLN A 243 -5.08 -19.89 9.95
C GLN A 243 -3.94 -19.86 8.93
N VAL A 244 -2.83 -20.52 9.28
CA VAL A 244 -1.65 -20.61 8.40
C VAL A 244 -1.86 -21.71 7.35
N LEU A 245 -1.66 -21.34 6.10
CA LEU A 245 -1.62 -22.24 4.95
C LEU A 245 -0.18 -22.32 4.44
N HIS A 246 0.20 -23.47 3.89
CA HIS A 246 1.51 -23.65 3.26
C HIS A 246 1.33 -23.94 1.78
N ALA A 247 2.12 -23.28 0.95
CA ALA A 247 2.22 -23.55 -0.48
C ALA A 247 3.68 -23.80 -0.84
N THR A 248 3.91 -24.83 -1.65
CA THR A 248 5.23 -25.21 -2.13
C THR A 248 5.33 -24.81 -3.59
N TYR A 249 6.36 -24.03 -3.93
CA TYR A 249 6.62 -23.59 -5.29
C TYR A 249 7.98 -24.11 -5.73
N ALA A 250 8.09 -24.44 -7.02
CA ALA A 250 9.32 -24.89 -7.61
C ALA A 250 9.50 -24.32 -9.02
N THR A 251 10.75 -24.24 -9.45
CA THR A 251 11.15 -23.97 -10.83
C THR A 251 11.97 -25.14 -11.39
N THR A 252 12.05 -25.22 -12.72
CA THR A 252 12.98 -26.09 -13.45
C THR A 252 14.19 -25.33 -14.01
N SER A 253 14.22 -24.00 -13.86
CA SER A 253 15.35 -23.18 -14.28
C SER A 253 16.58 -23.49 -13.43
N SER A 254 17.75 -23.47 -14.05
CA SER A 254 19.05 -23.52 -13.37
C SER A 254 19.65 -22.12 -13.12
N HIS A 255 19.00 -21.06 -13.59
CA HIS A 255 19.42 -19.67 -13.45
C HIS A 255 18.37 -18.89 -12.65
N ALA A 256 18.73 -17.68 -12.20
CA ALA A 256 17.80 -16.78 -11.56
C ALA A 256 16.55 -16.56 -12.43
N GLU A 257 15.37 -16.76 -11.86
CA GLU A 257 14.10 -16.67 -12.60
C GLU A 257 13.02 -16.01 -11.77
N LEU A 258 12.36 -15.01 -12.34
CA LEU A 258 11.17 -14.37 -11.79
C LEU A 258 9.92 -15.14 -12.24
N VAL A 259 9.14 -15.59 -11.27
CA VAL A 259 7.84 -16.23 -11.47
C VAL A 259 6.79 -15.46 -10.69
N HIS A 260 5.73 -15.00 -11.36
CA HIS A 260 4.56 -14.44 -10.70
C HIS A 260 3.55 -15.54 -10.40
N LYS A 261 3.07 -15.59 -9.15
CA LYS A 261 2.00 -16.50 -8.72
C LYS A 261 0.67 -15.77 -8.63
N ASP A 262 -0.35 -16.30 -9.30
CA ASP A 262 -1.68 -15.69 -9.43
C ASP A 262 -2.59 -16.16 -8.29
N LEU A 263 -2.52 -15.50 -7.15
CA LEU A 263 -3.31 -15.84 -5.97
C LEU A 263 -4.74 -15.31 -6.09
N ALA A 264 -5.66 -15.95 -5.37
CA ALA A 264 -7.05 -15.50 -5.30
C ALA A 264 -7.66 -15.71 -3.91
N ILE A 265 -8.51 -14.77 -3.49
CA ILE A 265 -9.35 -14.91 -2.29
C ILE A 265 -10.82 -14.89 -2.73
N ARG A 266 -11.60 -15.83 -2.22
CA ARG A 266 -13.04 -15.96 -2.42
C ARG A 266 -13.81 -15.97 -1.11
N ILE A 267 -14.97 -15.33 -1.12
CA ILE A 267 -15.99 -15.46 -0.07
C ILE A 267 -17.35 -15.78 -0.68
N ARG A 268 -18.23 -16.34 0.14
CA ARG A 268 -19.62 -16.59 -0.23
C ARG A 268 -20.53 -15.59 0.47
N ASP A 269 -21.23 -14.78 -0.31
CA ASP A 269 -22.20 -13.79 0.18
C ASP A 269 -23.57 -14.03 -0.45
N ALA A 270 -24.60 -14.18 0.38
CA ALA A 270 -25.99 -14.44 -0.05
C ALA A 270 -26.14 -15.52 -1.15
N GLY A 271 -25.29 -16.56 -1.12
CA GLY A 271 -25.28 -17.65 -2.10
C GLY A 271 -24.49 -17.37 -3.39
N LYS A 272 -23.98 -16.15 -3.59
CA LYS A 272 -23.06 -15.76 -4.67
C LYS A 272 -21.61 -15.80 -4.18
N TRP A 273 -20.69 -15.92 -5.13
CA TRP A 273 -19.27 -15.85 -4.86
C TRP A 273 -18.75 -14.46 -5.19
N LEU A 274 -17.89 -13.93 -4.32
CA LEU A 274 -17.07 -12.75 -4.58
C LEU A 274 -15.61 -13.18 -4.69
N GLU A 275 -14.86 -12.66 -5.67
CA GLU A 275 -13.46 -13.00 -5.92
C GLU A 275 -12.58 -11.75 -6.15
N THR A 276 -11.38 -11.80 -5.60
CA THR A 276 -10.28 -10.88 -5.87
C THR A 276 -9.03 -11.68 -6.21
N ARG A 277 -8.21 -11.19 -7.14
CA ARG A 277 -6.97 -11.84 -7.58
C ARG A 277 -5.80 -10.90 -7.44
N PHE A 278 -4.62 -11.40 -7.12
CA PHE A 278 -3.41 -10.59 -6.98
C PHE A 278 -2.18 -11.46 -7.24
N GLN A 279 -1.02 -10.84 -7.44
CA GLN A 279 0.21 -11.54 -7.73
C GLN A 279 1.22 -11.46 -6.59
N VAL A 280 1.98 -12.53 -6.42
CA VAL A 280 3.19 -12.53 -5.57
C VAL A 280 4.39 -12.91 -6.43
N PRO A 281 5.45 -12.07 -6.48
CA PRO A 281 6.66 -12.40 -7.21
C PRO A 281 7.59 -13.30 -6.38
N LEU A 282 8.04 -14.39 -7.01
CA LEU A 282 9.03 -15.31 -6.49
C LEU A 282 10.25 -15.29 -7.41
N ILE A 283 11.44 -15.09 -6.86
CA ILE A 283 12.70 -15.10 -7.60
C ILE A 283 13.52 -16.31 -7.16
N PHE A 284 13.59 -17.34 -8.00
CA PHE A 284 14.32 -18.58 -7.70
C PHE A 284 15.80 -18.49 -8.06
N ASN A 285 16.59 -19.42 -7.53
CA ASN A 285 18.03 -19.58 -7.81
C ASN A 285 18.85 -18.31 -7.56
N VAL A 286 18.53 -17.60 -6.48
CA VAL A 286 19.26 -16.40 -6.09
C VAL A 286 20.42 -16.78 -5.19
N SER A 287 21.58 -16.15 -5.38
CA SER A 287 22.71 -16.34 -4.47
C SER A 287 22.39 -15.75 -3.11
N GLU A 288 22.47 -16.56 -2.06
CA GLU A 288 22.38 -16.09 -0.69
C GLU A 288 23.70 -15.42 -0.27
N PRO A 289 23.64 -14.34 0.51
CA PRO A 289 24.81 -13.86 1.20
C PRO A 289 25.26 -14.81 2.30
N ASP A 290 26.54 -14.75 2.67
CA ASP A 290 27.08 -15.62 3.71
C ASP A 290 26.89 -15.05 5.12
N THR A 291 26.70 -13.74 5.24
CA THR A 291 26.55 -12.99 6.51
C THR A 291 25.79 -11.68 6.25
N VAL A 292 24.89 -11.32 7.17
CA VAL A 292 24.24 -10.00 7.23
C VAL A 292 24.56 -9.37 8.59
N LEU A 293 24.97 -8.11 8.59
CA LEU A 293 25.34 -7.30 9.75
C LEU A 293 24.65 -5.94 9.68
N PHE A 294 24.61 -5.21 10.80
CA PHE A 294 24.00 -3.87 10.88
C PHE A 294 24.96 -2.84 11.45
N THR A 295 24.95 -1.62 10.91
CA THR A 295 25.86 -0.54 11.35
C THR A 295 25.58 -0.02 12.75
N GLU A 296 24.39 -0.28 13.29
CA GLU A 296 24.05 0.05 14.69
C GLU A 296 24.97 -0.66 15.70
N HIS A 297 25.51 -1.82 15.33
CA HIS A 297 26.39 -2.62 16.18
C HIS A 297 27.88 -2.41 15.87
N MET A 298 28.21 -1.48 14.97
CA MET A 298 29.58 -1.23 14.54
C MET A 298 30.17 0.01 15.21
N ALA A 299 31.42 -0.12 15.68
CA ALA A 299 32.16 0.99 16.23
C ALA A 299 32.56 1.99 15.12
N SER A 300 32.61 3.27 15.47
CA SER A 300 33.20 4.30 14.61
C SER A 300 34.72 4.41 14.86
N PRO A 301 35.51 4.88 13.89
CA PRO A 301 36.94 5.13 14.09
C PRO A 301 37.20 6.11 15.24
N PRO A 302 38.26 5.92 16.05
CA PRO A 302 38.58 6.82 17.17
C PRO A 302 38.82 8.28 16.79
N CYS A 303 39.23 8.54 15.54
CA CYS A 303 39.52 9.88 15.02
C CYS A 303 38.30 10.55 14.35
N TYR A 304 37.12 9.92 14.38
CA TYR A 304 35.94 10.39 13.67
C TYR A 304 34.88 10.92 14.64
N SER A 305 34.23 12.03 14.28
CA SER A 305 33.14 12.58 15.09
C SER A 305 32.00 11.58 15.13
N THR A 306 31.72 11.03 16.32
CA THR A 306 30.70 10.00 16.49
C THR A 306 29.37 10.65 16.77
N TYR A 307 28.39 10.39 15.91
CA TYR A 307 26.99 10.54 16.26
C TYR A 307 26.20 9.36 15.70
N THR A 308 24.98 9.19 16.17
CA THR A 308 24.09 8.12 15.71
C THR A 308 23.33 8.62 14.49
N PRO A 309 23.45 7.95 13.33
CA PRO A 309 22.57 8.17 12.18
C PRO A 309 21.10 8.15 12.58
N LYS A 310 20.24 8.81 11.80
CA LYS A 310 18.80 8.73 12.04
C LYS A 310 18.27 7.32 11.73
N GLU A 311 18.59 6.82 10.54
CA GLU A 311 18.36 5.45 10.12
C GLU A 311 19.72 4.79 9.83
N GLU A 312 19.85 3.50 10.10
CA GLU A 312 21.13 2.78 9.99
C GLU A 312 21.26 2.11 8.61
N ALA A 313 22.28 1.28 8.43
CA ALA A 313 22.49 0.50 7.20
C ALA A 313 22.67 -0.97 7.52
N SER A 314 22.21 -1.83 6.60
CA SER A 314 22.53 -3.24 6.61
C SER A 314 23.74 -3.50 5.72
N ILE A 315 24.50 -4.54 6.07
CA ILE A 315 25.74 -4.91 5.39
C ILE A 315 25.66 -6.39 5.09
N THR A 316 25.77 -6.70 3.82
CA THR A 316 25.62 -8.06 3.32
C THR A 316 26.94 -8.51 2.72
N ILE A 317 27.46 -9.63 3.20
CA ILE A 317 28.80 -10.11 2.86
C ILE A 317 28.71 -11.43 2.11
N LYS A 318 29.39 -11.48 0.97
CA LYS A 318 29.66 -12.71 0.24
C LYS A 318 31.17 -12.93 0.17
N TYR A 319 31.65 -13.99 0.80
CA TYR A 319 33.08 -14.32 0.81
C TYR A 319 33.45 -15.08 -0.45
N ALA A 320 34.60 -14.75 -1.04
CA ALA A 320 35.21 -15.61 -2.05
C ALA A 320 35.59 -16.97 -1.45
N ASN A 321 36.03 -16.97 -0.18
CA ASN A 321 36.24 -18.17 0.60
C ASN A 321 35.90 -17.92 2.07
N LYS A 322 34.70 -18.36 2.47
CA LYS A 322 34.19 -18.20 3.85
C LYS A 322 35.13 -18.72 4.93
N GLY A 323 35.92 -19.76 4.64
CA GLY A 323 36.86 -20.35 5.61
C GLY A 323 38.08 -19.48 5.92
N LEU A 324 38.38 -18.48 5.08
CA LEU A 324 39.52 -17.57 5.25
C LEU A 324 39.09 -16.18 5.77
N GLY A 325 37.80 -15.94 5.99
CA GLY A 325 37.29 -14.60 6.29
C GLY A 325 37.50 -13.62 5.13
N LEU A 326 37.47 -12.31 5.41
CA LEU A 326 37.71 -11.27 4.40
C LEU A 326 39.18 -11.25 4.00
N GLN A 327 39.45 -11.36 2.69
CA GLN A 327 40.80 -11.37 2.09
C GLN A 327 40.99 -10.23 1.06
N LYS A 328 40.01 -10.01 0.18
CA LYS A 328 40.04 -8.98 -0.88
C LYS A 328 38.67 -8.30 -1.02
N PRO A 329 38.28 -7.44 -0.07
CA PRO A 329 36.94 -6.88 -0.02
C PRO A 329 36.80 -5.82 -1.10
N ILE A 330 35.69 -5.90 -1.82
CA ILE A 330 35.14 -4.81 -2.61
C ILE A 330 33.89 -4.35 -1.91
N VAL A 331 33.91 -3.10 -1.46
CA VAL A 331 32.75 -2.47 -0.83
C VAL A 331 31.89 -1.84 -1.91
N VAL A 332 30.70 -2.40 -2.10
CA VAL A 332 29.68 -1.90 -3.02
C VAL A 332 28.66 -1.13 -2.19
N VAL A 333 28.52 0.16 -2.44
CA VAL A 333 27.63 1.05 -1.68
C VAL A 333 26.45 1.41 -2.57
N GLU A 334 25.23 1.26 -2.04
CA GLU A 334 24.02 1.73 -2.69
C GLU A 334 24.13 3.24 -3.02
N GLY A 335 23.63 3.63 -4.19
CA GLY A 335 23.61 5.02 -4.64
C GLY A 335 22.33 5.76 -4.27
N PHE A 336 22.35 7.10 -4.38
CA PHE A 336 21.17 7.91 -4.16
C PHE A 336 20.14 7.74 -5.27
N GLU A 337 18.88 7.52 -4.89
CA GLU A 337 17.74 7.61 -5.78
C GLU A 337 17.49 9.07 -6.19
N SER A 338 17.90 9.42 -7.42
CA SER A 338 17.68 10.74 -8.02
C SER A 338 16.70 10.73 -9.20
N ALA A 339 16.19 9.56 -9.58
CA ALA A 339 15.27 9.43 -10.69
C ALA A 339 13.84 9.78 -10.30
N LEU A 340 13.08 10.24 -11.29
CA LEU A 340 11.64 10.46 -11.20
C LEU A 340 10.86 9.14 -11.03
N LYS A 341 11.49 8.00 -11.31
CA LYS A 341 10.94 6.66 -11.14
C LYS A 341 11.83 5.88 -10.17
N PRO A 342 11.28 5.23 -9.14
CA PRO A 342 12.06 4.42 -8.21
C PRO A 342 12.84 3.29 -8.91
N TYR A 343 14.09 3.08 -8.53
CA TYR A 343 14.98 2.00 -8.94
C TYR A 343 14.61 0.64 -8.31
N GLY A 344 13.55 0.59 -7.51
CA GLY A 344 13.10 -0.60 -6.80
C GLY A 344 13.92 -0.90 -5.55
N VAL A 345 13.76 -2.11 -5.01
CA VAL A 345 14.46 -2.55 -3.80
C VAL A 345 15.86 -3.03 -4.18
N ILE A 346 16.88 -2.20 -3.95
CA ILE A 346 18.28 -2.48 -4.31
C ILE A 346 18.94 -3.30 -3.20
N SER A 347 18.50 -4.55 -3.02
CA SER A 347 19.16 -5.48 -2.09
C SER A 347 20.30 -6.25 -2.76
N TYR A 348 21.13 -6.92 -1.94
CA TYR A 348 22.15 -7.85 -2.44
C TYR A 348 21.53 -8.92 -3.36
N GLU A 349 20.41 -9.53 -2.96
CA GLU A 349 19.69 -10.55 -3.73
C GLU A 349 19.20 -10.01 -5.06
N GLY A 350 18.64 -8.80 -5.08
CA GLY A 350 18.20 -8.12 -6.29
C GLY A 350 19.34 -7.87 -7.27
N LEU A 351 20.49 -7.42 -6.77
CA LEU A 351 21.69 -7.16 -7.57
C LEU A 351 22.36 -8.45 -8.05
N ALA A 352 22.52 -9.44 -7.17
CA ALA A 352 23.14 -10.73 -7.48
C ALA A 352 22.30 -11.55 -8.46
N SER A 353 20.96 -11.43 -8.43
CA SER A 353 20.07 -12.04 -9.41
C SER A 353 19.92 -11.22 -10.70
N GLY A 354 20.15 -9.90 -10.64
CA GLY A 354 19.86 -8.97 -11.73
C GLY A 354 18.36 -8.74 -11.93
N ILE A 355 17.54 -9.13 -10.97
CA ILE A 355 16.08 -8.99 -10.97
C ILE A 355 15.70 -8.12 -9.78
N ILE A 356 15.40 -6.86 -10.06
CA ILE A 356 14.92 -5.90 -9.07
C ILE A 356 13.48 -5.52 -9.42
N LEU A 357 12.63 -5.46 -8.41
CA LEU A 357 11.22 -5.04 -8.55
C LEU A 357 10.98 -3.70 -7.83
N ASN A 358 10.03 -2.91 -8.35
CA ASN A 358 9.52 -1.74 -7.63
C ASN A 358 8.50 -2.13 -6.56
N GLY A 359 7.99 -1.13 -5.83
CA GLY A 359 6.92 -1.33 -4.84
C GLY A 359 5.60 -1.87 -5.40
N ASN A 360 5.45 -1.98 -6.72
CA ASN A 360 4.31 -2.62 -7.40
C ASN A 360 4.63 -4.00 -7.98
N ASP A 361 5.76 -4.59 -7.58
CA ASP A 361 6.25 -5.88 -8.06
C ASP A 361 6.56 -5.91 -9.57
N GLU A 362 6.73 -4.73 -10.19
CA GLU A 362 7.13 -4.62 -11.59
C GLU A 362 8.65 -4.58 -11.69
N ARG A 363 9.21 -5.37 -12.63
CA ARG A 363 10.65 -5.37 -12.87
C ARG A 363 11.12 -3.99 -13.34
N VAL A 364 12.08 -3.43 -12.62
CA VAL A 364 12.70 -2.15 -12.96
C VAL A 364 13.99 -2.36 -13.72
N PHE A 365 14.26 -1.47 -14.68
CA PHE A 365 15.50 -1.36 -15.44
C PHE A 365 16.11 -2.71 -15.89
N LEU A 366 15.78 -3.18 -17.10
CA LEU A 366 16.36 -4.40 -17.69
C LEU A 366 17.91 -4.42 -17.73
N GLY A 367 18.56 -3.25 -17.67
CA GLY A 367 20.01 -3.15 -17.59
C GLY A 367 20.64 -3.64 -16.28
N MET A 368 19.84 -3.88 -15.23
CA MET A 368 20.31 -4.38 -13.93
C MET A 368 20.89 -5.80 -14.01
N GLU A 369 20.56 -6.56 -15.06
CA GLU A 369 21.22 -7.85 -15.38
C GLU A 369 22.74 -7.74 -15.52
N LYS A 370 23.26 -6.55 -15.84
CA LYS A 370 24.72 -6.34 -15.92
C LYS A 370 25.37 -6.30 -14.54
N LEU A 371 24.62 -5.96 -13.49
CA LEU A 371 25.14 -5.89 -12.13
C LEU A 371 25.31 -7.29 -11.54
N SER A 372 24.44 -8.25 -11.89
CA SER A 372 24.66 -9.65 -11.50
C SER A 372 25.94 -10.20 -12.12
N TRP A 373 26.21 -9.89 -13.40
CA TRP A 373 27.48 -10.28 -14.03
C TRP A 373 28.70 -9.64 -13.36
N MET A 374 28.58 -8.42 -12.84
CA MET A 374 29.64 -7.79 -12.06
C MET A 374 29.90 -8.59 -10.78
N TYR A 375 28.85 -8.92 -10.03
CA TYR A 375 28.96 -9.70 -8.78
C TYR A 375 29.58 -11.08 -9.05
N ASP A 376 29.10 -11.79 -10.07
CA ASP A 376 29.66 -13.07 -10.49
C ASP A 376 31.13 -12.97 -10.90
N SER A 377 31.51 -11.91 -11.63
CA SER A 377 32.89 -11.68 -12.07
C SER A 377 33.82 -11.37 -10.90
N LEU A 378 33.36 -10.56 -9.94
CA LEU A 378 34.13 -10.23 -8.74
C LEU A 378 34.35 -11.48 -7.88
N HIS A 379 33.28 -12.22 -7.60
CA HIS A 379 33.35 -13.44 -6.81
C HIS A 379 34.23 -14.51 -7.48
N SER A 380 34.07 -14.74 -8.78
CA SER A 380 34.89 -15.73 -9.52
C SER A 380 36.37 -15.33 -9.62
N SER A 381 36.66 -14.03 -9.53
CA SER A 381 38.04 -13.50 -9.45
C SER A 381 38.62 -13.54 -8.03
N GLY A 382 37.86 -14.06 -7.05
CA GLY A 382 38.29 -14.23 -5.68
C GLY A 382 38.22 -12.97 -4.82
N TYR A 383 37.34 -12.02 -5.15
CA TYR A 383 37.02 -10.88 -4.30
C TYR A 383 35.87 -11.19 -3.35
N ASP A 384 35.96 -10.70 -2.12
CA ASP A 384 34.83 -10.69 -1.19
C ASP A 384 33.95 -9.49 -1.50
N ILE A 385 32.64 -9.67 -1.55
CA ILE A 385 31.69 -8.60 -1.84
C ILE A 385 31.07 -8.17 -0.53
N VAL A 386 31.30 -6.90 -0.16
CA VAL A 386 30.68 -6.26 1.01
C VAL A 386 29.68 -5.25 0.46
N HIS A 387 28.40 -5.60 0.46
CA HIS A 387 27.33 -4.74 0.00
C HIS A 387 26.76 -3.92 1.17
N VAL A 388 26.62 -2.61 0.99
CA VAL A 388 26.04 -1.68 1.97
C VAL A 388 24.73 -1.16 1.43
N ASP A 389 23.65 -1.44 2.16
CA ASP A 389 22.26 -1.11 1.83
C ASP A 389 21.72 -0.17 2.93
N PHE A 390 21.27 1.03 2.54
CA PHE A 390 20.80 2.03 3.50
C PHE A 390 19.31 1.84 3.77
N GLU A 391 18.91 1.85 5.05
CA GLU A 391 17.49 1.75 5.41
C GLU A 391 16.65 2.90 4.84
N GLU A 392 17.21 4.11 4.79
CA GLU A 392 16.64 5.26 4.09
C GLU A 392 17.72 5.99 3.29
N SER A 393 17.86 5.66 2.01
CA SER A 393 18.89 6.25 1.15
C SER A 393 18.72 7.77 0.93
N LYS A 394 17.53 8.34 1.18
CA LYS A 394 17.24 9.79 1.06
C LYS A 394 17.42 10.56 2.37
N GLN A 395 17.91 9.93 3.43
CA GLN A 395 18.25 10.64 4.66
C GLN A 395 19.41 11.61 4.43
N ARG A 396 19.80 12.35 5.49
CA ARG A 396 20.88 13.32 5.36
C ARG A 396 22.17 12.62 4.93
N ILE A 397 22.90 13.25 4.00
CA ILE A 397 24.15 12.70 3.48
C ILE A 397 25.16 12.39 4.60
N GLU A 398 25.15 13.19 5.67
CA GLU A 398 26.03 12.97 6.81
C GLU A 398 25.71 11.66 7.55
N ASP A 399 24.44 11.27 7.62
CA ASP A 399 23.98 10.06 8.31
C ASP A 399 24.42 8.81 7.52
N ASN A 400 24.21 8.81 6.20
CA ASN A 400 24.71 7.77 5.31
C ASN A 400 26.25 7.68 5.34
N MET A 401 26.93 8.82 5.37
CA MET A 401 28.40 8.88 5.49
C MET A 401 28.87 8.24 6.81
N GLN A 402 28.19 8.51 7.93
CA GLN A 402 28.53 7.93 9.23
C GLN A 402 28.40 6.40 9.20
N SER A 403 27.31 5.87 8.67
CA SER A 403 27.10 4.42 8.50
C SER A 403 28.21 3.81 7.64
N LEU A 404 28.51 4.39 6.47
CA LEU A 404 29.57 3.91 5.59
C LEU A 404 30.96 3.91 6.25
N ILE A 405 31.29 4.94 7.04
CA ILE A 405 32.58 5.00 7.74
C ILE A 405 32.70 3.90 8.78
N ARG A 406 31.61 3.56 9.49
CA ARG A 406 31.58 2.40 10.40
C ARG A 406 31.84 1.10 9.65
N VAL A 407 31.23 0.91 8.47
CA VAL A 407 31.48 -0.26 7.62
C VAL A 407 32.94 -0.36 7.21
N LEU A 408 33.51 0.72 6.64
CA LEU A 408 34.89 0.73 6.15
C LEU A 408 35.89 0.47 7.28
N TYR A 409 35.62 1.01 8.46
CA TYR A 409 36.43 0.75 9.64
C TYR A 409 36.35 -0.71 10.09
N TRP A 410 35.14 -1.27 10.16
CA TRP A 410 34.92 -2.68 10.49
C TRP A 410 35.62 -3.61 9.51
N VAL A 411 35.48 -3.37 8.19
CA VAL A 411 36.17 -4.14 7.14
C VAL A 411 37.68 -4.09 7.37
N ASN A 412 38.25 -2.90 7.59
CA ASN A 412 39.68 -2.76 7.85
C ASN A 412 40.14 -3.51 9.11
N GLN A 413 39.30 -3.62 10.15
CA GLN A 413 39.61 -4.43 11.34
C GLN A 413 39.62 -5.93 11.04
N GLN A 414 38.81 -6.41 10.11
CA GLN A 414 38.82 -7.83 9.70
C GLN A 414 40.07 -8.19 8.86
N HIS A 415 40.71 -7.19 8.23
CA HIS A 415 41.95 -7.35 7.46
C HIS A 415 43.23 -7.24 8.28
N ALA A 416 43.12 -6.83 9.54
CA ALA A 416 44.28 -6.65 10.40
C ALA A 416 44.74 -8.00 10.97
N ASP A 417 45.28 -8.87 10.10
CA ASP A 417 46.23 -9.95 10.41
C ASP A 417 47.15 -10.22 9.20
#